data_AF-A0A3S5BIB6-F1
#
_entry.id   AF-A0A3S5BIB6-F1
#
_cell.length_a   1.000
_cell.length_b   1.000
_cell.length_c   1.000
_cell.angle_alpha   90.00
_cell.angle_beta   90.00
_cell.angle_gamma   90.00
#
_symmetry.space_group_name_H-M   'P 1'
#
loop_
_entity.id
_entity.type
_entity.pdbx_description
1 polymer ?
#
loop_
_entity_poly.entity_id
_entity_poly.type
_entity_poly.pdbx_seq_one_letter_code
_entity_poly.pdbx_strand_id
1 'polypeptide(L)' 'MMYRTELLEEITIENATVKINAKIEEMEKESYRLVTMSFWGTERAVLVFKKGLKGSLL' A
#
# COMPACT_ATOMS: atom_id res chain seq x y z
N MET A 1 -0.47 8.84 15.63
CA MET A 1 -0.18 8.60 14.20
C MET A 1 -0.07 7.10 14.01
N MET A 2 -0.93 6.47 13.20
CA MET A 2 -0.91 5.02 13.03
C MET A 2 -0.38 4.69 11.64
N TYR A 3 0.73 3.96 11.58
CA TYR A 3 1.28 3.40 10.36
C TYR A 3 0.85 1.94 10.22
N ARG A 4 0.65 1.48 8.99
CA ARG A 4 0.38 0.08 8.65
C ARG A 4 1.32 -0.35 7.54
N THR A 5 1.95 -1.50 7.71
CA THR A 5 2.81 -2.09 6.69
C THR A 5 2.13 -3.33 6.14
N GLU A 6 2.02 -3.40 4.82
CA GLU A 6 1.42 -4.53 4.11
C GLU A 6 2.50 -5.18 3.24
N LEU A 7 2.62 -6.51 3.35
CA LEU A 7 3.47 -7.31 2.48
C LEU A 7 2.60 -7.93 1.40
N LEU A 8 2.93 -7.64 0.14
CA LEU A 8 2.36 -8.31 -1.01
C LEU A 8 3.33 -9.37 -1.50
N GLU A 9 2.86 -10.61 -1.57
CA GLU A 9 3.62 -11.75 -2.10
C GLU A 9 3.15 -12.12 -3.51
N GLU A 10 3.96 -12.96 -4.17
CA GLU A 10 3.74 -13.44 -5.54
C GLU A 10 3.55 -12.28 -6.54
N ILE A 11 4.28 -11.19 -6.30
CA ILE A 11 4.39 -10.10 -7.26
C ILE A 11 5.18 -10.63 -8.47
N THR A 12 4.72 -10.33 -9.66
CA THR A 12 5.47 -10.55 -10.91
C THR A 12 5.42 -9.27 -11.72
N ILE A 13 6.25 -9.16 -12.77
CA ILE A 13 6.25 -7.99 -13.65
C ILE A 13 4.85 -7.77 -14.27
N GLU A 14 4.15 -8.87 -14.57
CA GLU A 14 2.84 -8.86 -15.21
C GLU A 14 1.73 -8.42 -14.25
N ASN A 15 1.85 -8.73 -12.95
CA ASN A 15 0.76 -8.52 -11.98
C ASN A 15 1.02 -7.39 -10.96
N ALA A 16 2.25 -6.86 -10.88
CA ALA A 16 2.67 -5.93 -9.84
C ALA A 16 1.74 -4.74 -9.70
N THR A 17 1.48 -4.04 -10.82
CA THR A 17 0.63 -2.86 -10.85
C THR A 17 -0.79 -3.15 -10.36
N VAL A 18 -1.37 -4.28 -10.78
CA VAL A 18 -2.74 -4.67 -10.39
C VAL A 18 -2.80 -4.96 -8.89
N LYS A 19 -1.88 -5.78 -8.36
CA LYS A 19 -1.84 -6.14 -6.94
C LYS A 19 -1.59 -4.93 -6.04
N ILE A 20 -0.66 -4.06 -6.42
CA ILE A 20 -0.32 -2.84 -5.68
C ILE A 20 -1.52 -1.89 -5.64
N ASN A 21 -2.13 -1.60 -6.80
CA ASN A 21 -3.27 -0.68 -6.88
C ASN A 21 -4.48 -1.20 -6.10
N ALA A 22 -4.78 -2.49 -6.20
CA ALA A 22 -5.87 -3.10 -5.43
C ALA A 22 -5.67 -2.92 -3.91
N LYS A 23 -4.44 -3.11 -3.41
CA LYS A 23 -4.13 -2.90 -1.99
C LYS A 23 -4.21 -1.41 -1.62
N ILE A 24 -3.79 -0.49 -2.49
CA ILE A 24 -3.94 0.95 -2.24
C ILE A 24 -5.43 1.32 -2.12
N GLU A 25 -6.27 0.90 -3.06
CA GLU A 25 -7.71 1.18 -3.04
C GLU A 25 -8.42 0.62 -1.80
N GLU A 26 -8.03 -0.59 -1.35
CA GLU A 26 -8.51 -1.18 -0.10
C GLU A 26 -8.17 -0.28 1.10
N MET A 27 -6.91 0.17 1.18
CA MET A 27 -6.40 0.98 2.28
C MET A 27 -7.00 2.40 2.28
N GLU A 28 -7.26 2.99 1.12
CA GLU A 28 -7.89 4.31 1.01
C GLU A 28 -9.31 4.32 1.57
N LYS A 29 -10.07 3.23 1.42
CA LYS A 29 -11.41 3.07 2.05
C LYS A 29 -11.32 3.12 3.58
N GLU A 30 -10.22 2.67 4.15
CA GLU A 30 -9.92 2.76 5.59
C GLU A 30 -9.29 4.11 6.00
N SER A 31 -9.26 5.09 5.10
CA SER A 31 -8.62 6.40 5.28
C SER A 31 -7.10 6.31 5.50
N TYR A 32 -6.45 5.28 4.95
CA TYR A 32 -4.99 5.23 4.87
C TYR A 32 -4.50 5.80 3.53
N ARG A 33 -3.30 6.37 3.54
CA ARG A 33 -2.60 6.82 2.33
C ARG A 33 -1.24 6.14 2.23
N LEU A 34 -0.85 5.72 1.03
CA LEU A 34 0.48 5.19 0.78
C LEU A 34 1.52 6.30 0.99
N VAL A 35 2.59 5.99 1.74
CA VAL A 35 3.69 6.92 2.01
C VAL A 35 4.96 6.48 1.30
N THR A 36 5.23 5.19 1.30
CA THR A 36 6.37 4.62 0.60
C THR A 36 6.08 3.18 0.21
N MET A 37 6.78 2.73 -0.83
CA MET A 37 6.75 1.36 -1.30
C MET A 37 8.19 0.95 -1.63
N SER A 38 8.52 -0.32 -1.35
CA SER A 38 9.79 -0.93 -1.74
C SER A 38 9.55 -2.34 -2.23
N PHE A 39 10.44 -2.85 -3.08
CA PHE A 39 10.43 -4.24 -3.50
C PHE A 39 11.46 -5.02 -2.70
N TRP A 40 11.06 -6.21 -2.24
CA TRP A 40 11.96 -7.16 -1.60
C TRP A 40 12.17 -8.34 -2.55
N GLY A 41 13.20 -8.21 -3.40
CA GLY A 41 13.40 -9.13 -4.53
C GLY A 41 12.38 -8.90 -5.65
N THR A 42 12.19 -9.89 -6.51
CA THR A 42 11.27 -9.81 -7.66
C THR A 42 9.85 -10.25 -7.34
N GLU A 43 9.63 -10.86 -6.17
CA GLU A 43 8.39 -11.57 -5.84
C GLU A 43 7.58 -10.88 -4.73
N ARG A 44 8.11 -9.83 -4.11
CA ARG A 44 7.47 -9.17 -2.96
C ARG A 44 7.56 -7.66 -3.02
N ALA A 45 6.49 -7.02 -2.56
CA ALA A 45 6.44 -5.57 -2.35
C ALA A 45 6.01 -5.27 -0.91
N VAL A 46 6.68 -4.32 -0.28
CA VAL A 46 6.33 -3.79 1.04
C VAL A 46 5.75 -2.40 0.84
N LEU A 47 4.50 -2.21 1.26
CA LEU A 47 3.78 -0.94 1.18
C LEU A 47 3.60 -0.41 2.60
N VAL A 48 3.96 0.86 2.81
CA VAL A 48 3.79 1.54 4.11
C VAL A 48 2.72 2.61 3.96
N PHE A 49 1.68 2.47 4.75
CA PHE A 49 0.54 3.35 4.80
C PHE A 49 0.50 4.16 6.08
N LYS A 50 -0.05 5.37 6.01
CA LYS A 50 -0.30 6.24 7.16
C LYS A 50 -1.78 6.56 7.24
N LYS A 51 -2.37 6.40 8.43
CA LYS A 51 -3.77 6.76 8.65
C LYS A 51 -3.94 8.27 8.58
N GLY A 52 -4.83 8.73 7.70
CA GLY A 52 -5.29 10.09 7.64
C GLY A 52 -6.12 10.44 8.89
N LEU A 53 -6.12 11.70 9.26
CA LEU A 53 -7.04 12.22 10.28
C LEU A 53 -8.44 12.28 9.65
N LYS A 54 -9.46 11.73 10.33
CA LYS A 54 -10.86 11.88 9.90
C LYS A 54 -11.16 13.37 9.73
N GLY A 55 -11.50 13.80 8.52
CA GLY A 55 -11.85 15.19 8.19
C GLY A 55 -10.72 16.08 7.69
N SER A 56 -9.49 15.58 7.56
CA SER A 56 -8.38 16.33 6.98
C SER A 56 -8.44 16.30 5.44
N LEU A 57 -9.06 17.33 4.85
CA LEU A 57 -9.00 17.69 3.43
C LEU A 57 -7.63 18.27 3.04
N LEU A 58 -6.55 17.56 3.37
CA LEU A 58 -5.21 17.88 2.86
C LEU A 58 -4.90 16.98 1.67
#